data_AF-A0A261C5N4-F1
#
_entry.id   AF-A0A261C5N4-F1
#
_cell.length_a   1.000
_cell.length_b   1.000
_cell.length_c   1.000
_cell.angle_alpha   90.00
_cell.angle_beta   90.00
_cell.angle_gamma   90.00
#
_symmetry.space_group_name_H-M   'P 1'
#
loop_
_entity.id
_entity.type
_entity.pdbx_description
1 polymer ?
#
loop_
_entity_poly.entity_id
_entity_poly.type
_entity_poly.pdbx_seq_one_letter_code
_entity_poly.pdbx_strand_id
1 'polypeptide(L)'
;MTSLNIWLRFRQSKTIYVLCDKNVVKRIPAIVQKLETHDMNWENKDTLLSEPPIEIPFPEAIGQFLFQYIEKYVEPLEFSSIRLSDYPEIRRADTDNLDKALKLAEYLHCTLFGQVLLMLRMVKVMQEGSICEVAVLFKDSEIPSNIKKREIIEKSPVLMKAIEGENPDWNTTDIRINTPLDIPFPKAAGEFVFDNLLKYTPPAEMDFEKKPDDYPEANAKSVDELKPILELARYMECEGFMRCIEFIIEKKLNEMPVDAISEILESRS
;
A
#
# COMPACT_ATOMS: atom_id res chain seq x y z
N MET A 1 -1.82 9.01 -34.40
CA MET A 1 -1.88 7.78 -33.59
C MET A 1 -2.97 6.91 -34.19
N THR A 2 -2.69 5.63 -34.40
CA THR A 2 -3.66 4.64 -34.88
C THR A 2 -4.53 4.15 -33.72
N SER A 3 -5.83 4.06 -33.94
CA SER A 3 -6.83 3.56 -33.01
C SER A 3 -6.90 2.03 -32.98
N LEU A 4 -7.18 1.47 -31.82
CA LEU A 4 -7.50 0.05 -31.64
C LEU A 4 -8.75 -0.01 -30.78
N ASN A 5 -9.74 -0.79 -31.20
CA ASN A 5 -10.96 -1.02 -30.43
C ASN A 5 -11.31 -2.50 -30.47
N ILE A 6 -11.22 -3.18 -29.33
CA ILE A 6 -11.56 -4.59 -29.19
C ILE A 6 -12.76 -4.71 -28.28
N TRP A 7 -13.85 -5.29 -28.80
CA TRP A 7 -15.06 -5.50 -28.03
C TRP A 7 -14.98 -6.81 -27.28
N LEU A 8 -15.02 -6.72 -25.96
CA LEU A 8 -15.02 -7.86 -25.05
C LEU A 8 -16.41 -7.97 -24.41
N ARG A 9 -16.94 -9.19 -24.34
CA ARG A 9 -18.15 -9.49 -23.56
C ARG A 9 -17.79 -10.40 -22.40
N PHE A 10 -18.00 -9.90 -21.18
CA PHE A 10 -17.76 -10.67 -19.97
C PHE A 10 -18.96 -11.51 -19.58
N ARG A 11 -18.70 -12.63 -18.88
CA ARG A 11 -19.75 -13.51 -18.37
C ARG A 11 -20.73 -12.70 -17.52
N GLN A 12 -22.02 -12.83 -17.85
CA GLN A 12 -23.13 -12.16 -17.16
C GLN A 12 -23.10 -10.62 -17.26
N SER A 13 -22.16 -10.03 -18.00
CA SER A 13 -22.19 -8.60 -18.29
C SER A 13 -23.21 -8.31 -19.39
N LYS A 14 -24.00 -7.25 -19.19
CA LYS A 14 -24.94 -6.72 -20.20
C LYS A 14 -24.28 -5.70 -21.12
N THR A 15 -23.06 -5.28 -20.78
CA THR A 15 -22.30 -4.24 -21.46
C THR A 15 -21.14 -4.84 -22.23
N ILE A 16 -20.73 -4.13 -23.28
CA ILE A 16 -19.48 -4.42 -24.00
C ILE A 16 -18.39 -3.59 -23.35
N TYR A 17 -17.31 -4.25 -22.98
CA TYR A 17 -16.08 -3.57 -22.58
C TYR A 17 -15.24 -3.34 -23.83
N VAL A 18 -14.79 -2.09 -24.04
CA VAL A 18 -13.93 -1.75 -25.18
C VAL A 18 -12.49 -1.61 -24.69
N LEU A 19 -11.64 -2.56 -25.09
CA LEU A 19 -10.21 -2.51 -24.81
C LEU A 19 -9.50 -1.77 -25.94
N CYS A 20 -8.89 -0.63 -25.62
CA CYS A 20 -8.25 0.25 -26.60
C CYS A 20 -6.74 0.38 -26.45
N ASP A 21 -6.19 0.01 -25.29
CA ASP A 21 -4.77 0.18 -25.00
C ASP A 21 -3.92 -0.90 -25.70
N LYS A 22 -3.11 -0.46 -26.69
CA LYS A 22 -2.23 -1.36 -27.45
C LYS A 22 -1.19 -2.04 -26.55
N ASN A 23 -0.68 -1.38 -25.52
CA ASN A 23 0.35 -1.97 -24.65
C ASN A 23 -0.26 -3.08 -23.80
N VAL A 24 -1.43 -2.85 -23.23
CA VAL A 24 -2.20 -3.90 -22.52
C VAL A 24 -2.50 -5.06 -23.45
N VAL A 25 -3.00 -4.81 -24.66
CA VAL A 25 -3.33 -5.85 -25.65
C VAL A 25 -2.12 -6.72 -25.99
N LYS A 26 -0.95 -6.12 -26.23
CA LYS A 26 0.30 -6.85 -26.51
C LYS A 26 0.70 -7.83 -25.40
N ARG A 27 0.24 -7.60 -24.18
CA ARG A 27 0.51 -8.46 -23.02
C ARG A 27 -0.51 -9.60 -22.87
N ILE A 28 -1.52 -9.69 -23.73
CA ILE A 28 -2.60 -10.68 -23.65
C ILE A 28 -2.57 -11.60 -24.89
N PRO A 29 -1.81 -12.71 -24.86
CA PRO A 29 -1.58 -13.53 -26.05
C PRO A 29 -2.86 -14.06 -26.70
N ALA A 30 -3.86 -14.46 -25.92
CA ALA A 30 -5.13 -14.94 -26.46
C ALA A 30 -5.89 -13.87 -27.26
N ILE A 31 -5.74 -12.57 -26.90
CA ILE A 31 -6.35 -11.46 -27.65
C ILE A 31 -5.50 -11.14 -28.88
N VAL A 32 -4.17 -11.10 -28.75
CA VAL A 32 -3.24 -10.89 -29.88
C VAL A 32 -3.48 -11.93 -30.97
N GLN A 33 -3.59 -13.21 -30.62
CA GLN A 33 -3.87 -14.27 -31.60
C GLN A 33 -5.19 -14.05 -32.36
N LYS A 34 -6.24 -13.60 -31.66
CA LYS A 34 -7.52 -13.27 -32.29
C LYS A 34 -7.42 -12.05 -33.20
N LEU A 35 -6.65 -11.04 -32.79
CA LEU A 35 -6.37 -9.86 -33.61
C LEU A 35 -5.57 -10.22 -34.85
N GLU A 36 -4.51 -11.00 -34.75
CA GLU A 36 -3.67 -11.39 -35.89
C GLU A 36 -4.43 -12.24 -36.91
N THR A 37 -5.38 -13.05 -36.44
CA THR A 37 -6.30 -13.81 -37.31
C THR A 37 -7.25 -12.87 -38.08
N HIS A 38 -7.65 -11.75 -37.47
CA HIS A 38 -8.50 -10.74 -38.09
C HIS A 38 -7.70 -9.80 -39.01
N ASP A 39 -6.51 -9.39 -38.57
CA ASP A 39 -5.71 -8.34 -39.19
C ASP A 39 -4.25 -8.37 -38.69
N MET A 40 -3.34 -8.97 -39.46
CA MET A 40 -1.91 -9.06 -39.09
C MET A 40 -1.20 -7.71 -38.95
N ASN A 41 -1.74 -6.62 -39.50
CA ASN A 41 -1.10 -5.29 -39.49
C ASN A 41 -1.71 -4.33 -38.45
N TRP A 42 -2.46 -4.86 -37.47
CA TRP A 42 -3.21 -4.08 -36.48
C TRP A 42 -2.37 -3.09 -35.66
N GLU A 43 -1.06 -3.34 -35.54
CA GLU A 43 -0.16 -2.41 -34.86
C GLU A 43 -0.01 -1.07 -35.59
N ASN A 44 -0.09 -1.08 -36.92
CA ASN A 44 0.29 0.05 -37.78
C ASN A 44 -0.90 0.74 -38.45
N LYS A 45 -2.14 0.35 -38.14
CA LYS A 45 -3.35 0.99 -38.66
C LYS A 45 -4.50 0.98 -37.66
N ASP A 46 -5.59 1.65 -38.03
CA ASP A 46 -6.84 1.60 -37.29
C ASP A 46 -7.47 0.21 -37.39
N THR A 47 -7.76 -0.41 -36.25
CA THR A 47 -8.34 -1.77 -36.19
C THR A 47 -9.53 -1.80 -35.23
N LEU A 48 -10.64 -2.37 -35.70
CA LEU A 48 -11.87 -2.58 -34.93
C LEU A 48 -12.22 -4.07 -34.95
N LEU A 49 -12.20 -4.71 -33.79
CA LEU A 49 -12.65 -6.08 -33.60
C LEU A 49 -13.92 -6.08 -32.76
N SER A 50 -15.07 -5.96 -33.42
CA SER A 50 -16.37 -5.74 -32.77
C SER A 50 -17.39 -6.89 -32.88
N GLU A 51 -17.35 -7.68 -33.96
CA GLU A 51 -18.39 -8.70 -34.23
C GLU A 51 -17.83 -10.05 -34.74
N PRO A 52 -18.16 -11.18 -34.05
CA PRO A 52 -18.72 -11.21 -32.69
C PRO A 52 -17.70 -10.65 -31.67
N PRO A 53 -18.16 -10.05 -30.55
CA PRO A 53 -17.28 -9.69 -29.45
C PRO A 53 -16.48 -10.90 -28.95
N ILE A 54 -15.28 -10.65 -28.41
CA ILE A 54 -14.52 -11.68 -27.73
C ILE A 54 -15.22 -12.01 -26.41
N GLU A 55 -15.77 -13.22 -26.33
CA GLU A 55 -16.38 -13.73 -25.10
C GLU A 55 -15.32 -14.10 -24.06
N ILE A 56 -15.42 -13.53 -22.87
CA ILE A 56 -14.55 -13.79 -21.71
C ILE A 56 -15.42 -14.43 -20.61
N PRO A 57 -15.18 -15.70 -20.24
CA PRO A 57 -16.05 -16.46 -19.33
C PRO A 57 -15.89 -16.08 -17.83
N PHE A 58 -15.46 -14.85 -17.55
CA PHE A 58 -15.17 -14.33 -16.22
C PHE A 58 -16.00 -13.06 -15.94
N PRO A 59 -16.19 -12.69 -14.66
CA PRO A 59 -16.82 -11.41 -14.31
C PRO A 59 -16.00 -10.22 -14.82
N GLU A 60 -16.70 -9.15 -15.20
CA GLU A 60 -16.08 -7.93 -15.74
C GLU A 60 -15.04 -7.31 -14.79
N ALA A 61 -15.32 -7.26 -13.49
CA ALA A 61 -14.39 -6.72 -12.48
C ALA A 61 -13.04 -7.46 -12.46
N ILE A 62 -13.03 -8.78 -12.72
CA ILE A 62 -11.80 -9.58 -12.78
C ILE A 62 -11.01 -9.24 -14.06
N GLY A 63 -11.72 -9.02 -15.17
CA GLY A 63 -11.11 -8.53 -16.41
C GLY A 63 -10.47 -7.16 -16.23
N GLN A 64 -11.20 -6.21 -15.65
CA GLN A 64 -10.71 -4.86 -15.38
C GLN A 64 -9.48 -4.89 -14.46
N PHE A 65 -9.48 -5.73 -13.41
CA PHE A 65 -8.31 -5.92 -12.55
C PHE A 65 -7.09 -6.37 -13.36
N LEU A 66 -7.22 -7.41 -14.19
CA LEU A 66 -6.09 -7.89 -14.99
C LEU A 66 -5.59 -6.79 -15.95
N PHE A 67 -6.49 -6.12 -16.68
CA PHE A 67 -6.08 -5.10 -17.64
C PHE A 67 -5.43 -3.89 -17.00
N GLN A 68 -5.88 -3.52 -15.80
CA GLN A 68 -5.30 -2.41 -15.04
C GLN A 68 -3.88 -2.70 -14.56
N TYR A 69 -3.57 -3.95 -14.19
CA TYR A 69 -2.31 -4.29 -13.52
C TYR A 69 -1.35 -5.14 -14.36
N ILE A 70 -1.74 -5.56 -15.57
CA ILE A 70 -0.88 -6.41 -16.41
C ILE A 70 0.45 -5.76 -16.78
N GLU A 71 0.47 -4.43 -16.90
CA GLU A 71 1.70 -3.68 -17.18
C GLU A 71 2.56 -3.46 -15.93
N LYS A 72 1.98 -3.54 -14.72
CA LYS A 72 2.72 -3.44 -13.46
C LYS A 72 3.51 -4.72 -13.17
N TYR A 73 2.98 -5.88 -13.56
CA TYR A 73 3.54 -7.20 -13.22
C TYR A 73 4.25 -7.85 -14.41
N VAL A 74 5.32 -7.20 -14.85
CA VAL A 74 6.08 -7.56 -16.06
C VAL A 74 7.45 -8.17 -15.78
N GLU A 75 7.80 -8.37 -14.50
CA GLU A 75 9.06 -8.98 -14.08
C GLU A 75 8.80 -10.03 -12.99
N PRO A 76 9.53 -11.15 -12.99
CA PRO A 76 9.49 -12.10 -11.88
C PRO A 76 9.87 -11.43 -10.57
N LEU A 77 9.21 -11.85 -9.48
CA LEU A 77 9.51 -11.39 -8.13
C LEU A 77 10.32 -12.44 -7.39
N GLU A 78 11.27 -12.00 -6.57
CA GLU A 78 11.94 -12.85 -5.60
C GLU A 78 11.05 -12.98 -4.36
N PHE A 79 10.67 -14.21 -4.00
CA PHE A 79 9.66 -14.47 -2.96
C PHE A 79 9.99 -13.79 -1.61
N SER A 80 11.27 -13.82 -1.20
CA SER A 80 11.75 -13.23 0.06
C SER A 80 11.77 -11.69 0.07
N SER A 81 11.79 -11.05 -1.10
CA SER A 81 11.80 -9.59 -1.21
C SER A 81 10.41 -8.99 -1.28
N ILE A 82 9.35 -9.79 -1.43
CA ILE A 82 7.99 -9.28 -1.55
C ILE A 82 7.57 -8.57 -0.26
N ARG A 83 7.11 -7.33 -0.36
CA ARG A 83 6.43 -6.60 0.71
C ARG A 83 5.05 -6.17 0.21
N LEU A 84 3.97 -6.66 0.84
CA LEU A 84 2.60 -6.37 0.36
C LEU A 84 2.20 -4.90 0.50
N SER A 85 2.95 -4.10 1.26
CA SER A 85 2.86 -2.64 1.26
C SER A 85 3.01 -2.03 -0.13
N ASP A 86 3.81 -2.67 -0.99
CA ASP A 86 4.16 -2.18 -2.34
C ASP A 86 3.10 -2.59 -3.38
N TYR A 87 2.18 -3.46 -2.96
CA TYR A 87 1.09 -4.02 -3.77
C TYR A 87 -0.26 -3.80 -3.08
N PRO A 88 -0.69 -2.53 -2.85
CA PRO A 88 -1.92 -2.22 -2.13
C PRO A 88 -3.16 -2.85 -2.77
N GLU A 89 -3.19 -3.01 -4.09
CA GLU A 89 -4.25 -3.68 -4.83
C GLU A 89 -4.36 -5.17 -4.50
N ILE A 90 -3.24 -5.86 -4.24
CA ILE A 90 -3.23 -7.26 -3.82
C ILE A 90 -3.64 -7.34 -2.36
N ARG A 91 -3.07 -6.46 -1.52
CA ARG A 91 -3.35 -6.42 -0.09
C ARG A 91 -4.85 -6.28 0.19
N ARG A 92 -5.53 -5.38 -0.55
CA ARG A 92 -6.97 -5.10 -0.42
C ARG A 92 -7.88 -6.10 -1.10
N ALA A 93 -7.41 -6.83 -2.11
CA ALA A 93 -8.24 -7.78 -2.82
C ALA A 93 -8.57 -8.99 -1.95
N ASP A 94 -9.80 -9.50 -2.05
CA ASP A 94 -10.16 -10.78 -1.47
C ASP A 94 -9.42 -11.93 -2.18
N THR A 95 -9.03 -12.96 -1.43
CA THR A 95 -8.30 -14.11 -1.98
C THR A 95 -9.10 -14.84 -3.07
N ASP A 96 -10.43 -14.89 -2.99
CA ASP A 96 -11.29 -15.45 -4.06
C ASP A 96 -11.22 -14.63 -5.37
N ASN A 97 -11.10 -13.30 -5.26
CA ASN A 97 -10.93 -12.45 -6.44
C ASN A 97 -9.54 -12.67 -7.07
N LEU A 98 -8.49 -12.84 -6.26
CA LEU A 98 -7.16 -13.19 -6.74
C LEU A 98 -7.14 -14.57 -7.43
N ASP A 99 -7.83 -15.57 -6.85
CA ASP A 99 -7.94 -16.90 -7.43
C ASP A 99 -8.70 -16.89 -8.77
N LYS A 100 -9.73 -16.05 -8.90
CA LYS A 100 -10.42 -15.80 -10.18
C LYS A 100 -9.53 -15.08 -11.20
N ALA A 101 -8.73 -14.10 -10.77
CA ALA A 101 -7.79 -13.39 -11.63
C ALA A 101 -6.67 -14.31 -12.13
N LEU A 102 -6.18 -15.24 -11.30
CA LEU A 102 -5.24 -16.29 -11.72
C LEU A 102 -5.83 -17.18 -12.81
N LYS A 103 -7.06 -17.65 -12.64
CA LYS A 103 -7.77 -18.44 -13.66
C LYS A 103 -8.00 -17.66 -14.95
N LEU A 104 -8.29 -16.36 -14.86
CA LEU A 104 -8.41 -15.52 -16.04
C LEU A 104 -7.05 -15.35 -16.75
N ALA A 105 -5.97 -15.15 -16.00
CA ALA A 105 -4.62 -15.04 -16.55
C ALA A 105 -4.22 -16.32 -17.29
N GLU A 106 -4.55 -17.50 -16.75
CA GLU A 106 -4.37 -18.79 -17.41
C GLU A 106 -5.20 -18.88 -18.71
N TYR A 107 -6.49 -18.53 -18.64
CA TYR A 107 -7.41 -18.52 -19.80
C TYR A 107 -6.92 -17.61 -20.93
N LEU A 108 -6.35 -16.45 -20.58
CA LEU A 108 -5.83 -15.47 -21.53
C LEU A 108 -4.36 -15.72 -21.95
N HIS A 109 -3.73 -16.77 -21.39
CA HIS A 109 -2.33 -17.13 -21.58
C HIS A 109 -1.33 -16.05 -21.12
N CYS A 110 -1.70 -15.25 -20.12
CA CYS A 110 -0.83 -14.24 -19.51
C CYS A 110 0.12 -14.88 -18.47
N THR A 111 1.05 -15.73 -18.92
CA THR A 111 1.87 -16.59 -18.04
C THR A 111 2.66 -15.81 -16.99
N LEU A 112 3.38 -14.76 -17.39
CA LEU A 112 4.23 -13.99 -16.48
C LEU A 112 3.39 -13.26 -15.41
N PHE A 113 2.32 -12.59 -15.83
CA PHE A 113 1.37 -11.97 -14.92
C PHE A 113 0.80 -13.00 -13.93
N GLY A 114 0.41 -14.18 -14.43
CA GLY A 114 -0.11 -15.27 -13.60
C GLY A 114 0.91 -15.75 -12.56
N GLN A 115 2.19 -15.88 -12.92
CA GLN A 115 3.27 -16.26 -12.00
C GLN A 115 3.47 -15.21 -10.90
N VAL A 116 3.57 -13.93 -11.28
CA VAL A 116 3.73 -12.82 -10.32
C VAL A 116 2.54 -12.74 -9.38
N LEU A 117 1.33 -12.80 -9.92
CA LEU A 117 0.10 -12.77 -9.14
C LEU A 117 0.02 -13.96 -8.17
N LEU A 118 0.48 -15.15 -8.57
CA LEU A 118 0.50 -16.33 -7.72
C LEU A 118 1.43 -16.13 -6.52
N MET A 119 2.63 -15.60 -6.75
CA MET A 119 3.58 -15.29 -5.67
C MET A 119 3.02 -14.26 -4.69
N LEU A 120 2.46 -13.17 -5.20
CA LEU A 120 1.83 -12.13 -4.39
C LEU A 120 0.65 -12.68 -3.57
N ARG A 121 -0.19 -13.54 -4.18
CA ARG A 121 -1.29 -14.23 -3.52
C ARG A 121 -0.80 -15.20 -2.44
N MET A 122 0.29 -15.94 -2.68
CA MET A 122 0.88 -16.83 -1.67
C MET A 122 1.38 -16.06 -0.45
N VAL A 123 2.14 -14.97 -0.67
CA VAL A 123 2.63 -14.11 0.43
C VAL A 123 1.47 -13.53 1.23
N LYS A 124 0.39 -13.09 0.58
CA LYS A 124 -0.83 -12.62 1.26
C LYS A 124 -1.41 -13.66 2.20
N VAL A 125 -1.61 -14.88 1.71
CA VAL A 125 -2.19 -15.95 2.54
C VAL A 125 -1.27 -16.32 3.70
N MET A 126 0.05 -16.33 3.48
CA MET A 126 1.01 -16.60 4.55
C MET A 126 1.02 -15.48 5.60
N GLN A 127 0.96 -14.21 5.18
CA GLN A 127 0.86 -13.08 6.10
C GLN A 127 -0.41 -13.12 6.94
N GLU A 128 -1.57 -13.36 6.32
CA GLU A 128 -2.87 -13.44 7.01
C GLU A 128 -2.93 -14.57 8.04
N GLY A 129 -2.18 -15.66 7.81
CA GLY A 129 -2.08 -16.79 8.74
C GLY A 129 -1.00 -16.65 9.80
N SER A 130 -0.10 -15.66 9.69
CA SER A 130 1.08 -15.53 10.54
C SER A 130 0.89 -14.56 11.71
N ILE A 131 1.53 -14.87 12.83
CA ILE A 131 1.64 -13.97 13.98
C ILE A 131 2.82 -13.02 13.78
N CYS A 132 2.62 -11.73 14.03
CA CYS A 132 3.69 -10.75 14.04
C CYS A 132 3.49 -9.82 15.25
N GLU A 133 4.36 -9.95 16.26
CA GLU A 133 4.22 -9.25 17.53
C GLU A 133 5.57 -8.75 18.04
N VAL A 134 5.63 -7.48 18.43
CA VAL A 134 6.80 -6.85 19.07
C VAL A 134 6.39 -6.25 20.39
N ALA A 135 7.03 -6.66 21.47
CA ALA A 135 6.90 -6.02 22.78
C ALA A 135 7.73 -4.72 22.83
N VAL A 136 7.14 -3.62 23.31
CA VAL A 136 7.83 -2.36 23.56
C VAL A 136 7.63 -1.93 25.01
N LEU A 137 8.68 -1.44 25.66
CA LEU A 137 8.64 -0.95 27.04
C LEU A 137 8.88 0.56 27.06
N PHE A 138 7.89 1.33 27.49
CA PHE A 138 8.00 2.78 27.60
C PHE A 138 8.62 3.19 28.92
N LYS A 139 9.32 4.33 28.96
CA LYS A 139 10.10 4.79 30.14
C LYS A 139 9.28 4.94 31.42
N ASP A 140 7.98 5.20 31.30
CA ASP A 140 7.03 5.45 32.39
C ASP A 140 6.07 4.26 32.58
N SER A 141 6.39 3.10 32.01
CA SER A 141 5.60 1.88 32.13
C SER A 141 6.43 0.72 32.64
N GLU A 142 5.85 -0.06 33.55
CA GLU A 142 6.42 -1.32 34.01
C GLU A 142 5.95 -2.52 33.15
N ILE A 143 4.91 -2.31 32.34
CA ILE A 143 4.25 -3.36 31.56
C ILE A 143 4.50 -3.11 30.07
N PRO A 144 5.14 -4.04 29.35
CA PRO A 144 5.32 -3.93 27.91
C PRO A 144 3.98 -3.83 27.17
N SER A 145 3.96 -3.00 26.13
CA SER A 145 2.87 -2.92 25.17
C SER A 145 3.20 -3.77 23.95
N ASN A 146 2.26 -4.61 23.52
CA ASN A 146 2.49 -5.51 22.38
C ASN A 146 1.92 -4.92 21.10
N ILE A 147 2.78 -4.64 20.14
CA ILE A 147 2.41 -4.16 18.81
C ILE A 147 2.18 -5.38 17.92
N LYS A 148 0.91 -5.62 17.57
CA LYS A 148 0.46 -6.80 16.81
C LYS A 148 0.06 -6.51 15.36
N LYS A 149 -0.02 -5.23 14.99
CA LYS A 149 -0.40 -4.82 13.64
C LYS A 149 0.84 -4.80 12.76
N ARG A 150 0.93 -5.72 11.81
CA ARG A 150 2.05 -5.84 10.86
C ARG A 150 2.30 -4.54 10.11
N GLU A 151 1.25 -3.82 9.74
CA GLU A 151 1.32 -2.50 9.08
C GLU A 151 2.10 -1.47 9.92
N ILE A 152 1.90 -1.47 11.25
CA ILE A 152 2.58 -0.52 12.15
C ILE A 152 4.06 -0.85 12.22
N ILE A 153 4.37 -2.14 12.30
CA ILE A 153 5.75 -2.65 12.30
C ILE A 153 6.44 -2.28 10.99
N GLU A 154 5.81 -2.55 9.83
CA GLU A 154 6.32 -2.19 8.50
C GLU A 154 6.56 -0.67 8.34
N LYS A 155 5.77 0.16 9.03
CA LYS A 155 5.87 1.62 8.97
C LYS A 155 6.91 2.20 9.93
N SER A 156 7.49 1.40 10.83
CA SER A 156 8.53 1.84 11.75
C SER A 156 9.84 1.10 11.48
N PRO A 157 10.83 1.77 10.88
CA PRO A 157 12.15 1.18 10.64
C PRO A 157 12.81 0.61 11.90
N VAL A 158 12.57 1.20 13.07
CA VAL A 158 13.08 0.68 14.35
C VAL A 158 12.46 -0.69 14.69
N LEU A 159 11.14 -0.83 14.57
CA LEU A 159 10.48 -2.12 14.81
C LEU A 159 10.85 -3.17 13.74
N MET A 160 10.98 -2.75 12.47
CA MET A 160 11.44 -3.63 11.40
C MET A 160 12.84 -4.16 11.68
N LYS A 161 13.80 -3.29 12.03
CA LYS A 161 15.18 -3.70 12.35
C LYS A 161 15.20 -4.72 13.50
N ALA A 162 14.37 -4.54 14.53
CA ALA A 162 14.26 -5.49 15.63
C ALA A 162 13.76 -6.87 15.15
N ILE A 163 12.73 -6.90 14.30
CA ILE A 163 12.19 -8.13 13.73
C ILE A 163 13.17 -8.82 12.77
N GLU A 164 13.77 -8.07 11.86
CA GLU A 164 14.71 -8.61 10.88
C GLU A 164 15.97 -9.16 11.54
N GLY A 165 16.38 -8.57 12.67
CA GLY A 165 17.48 -9.07 13.48
C GLY A 165 17.21 -10.45 14.11
N GLU A 166 15.94 -10.73 14.45
CA GLU A 166 15.53 -12.00 15.07
C GLU A 166 15.12 -13.06 14.04
N ASN A 167 14.43 -12.68 12.96
CA ASN A 167 14.00 -13.58 11.90
C ASN A 167 13.93 -12.85 10.54
N PRO A 168 14.86 -13.12 9.61
CA PRO A 168 14.84 -12.52 8.26
C PRO A 168 13.58 -12.85 7.45
N ASP A 169 12.93 -13.99 7.70
CA ASP A 169 11.75 -14.47 6.97
C ASP A 169 10.42 -14.08 7.63
N TRP A 170 10.45 -13.17 8.62
CA TRP A 170 9.30 -12.68 9.39
C TRP A 170 8.11 -12.22 8.53
N ASN A 171 8.39 -11.85 7.28
CA ASN A 171 7.37 -11.42 6.34
C ASN A 171 6.35 -12.52 6.03
N THR A 172 6.72 -13.80 6.15
CA THR A 172 5.87 -14.96 5.81
C THR A 172 5.81 -16.01 6.92
N THR A 173 6.46 -15.78 8.06
CA THR A 173 6.50 -16.71 9.19
C THR A 173 6.05 -16.05 10.48
N ASP A 174 5.64 -16.86 11.45
CA ASP A 174 5.35 -16.39 12.80
C ASP A 174 6.59 -15.75 13.45
N ILE A 175 6.40 -14.60 14.09
CA ILE A 175 7.38 -13.98 14.96
C ILE A 175 6.74 -13.34 16.19
N ARG A 176 7.38 -13.55 17.33
CA ARG A 176 7.10 -12.83 18.59
C ARG A 176 8.42 -12.40 19.22
N ILE A 177 8.68 -11.10 19.26
CA ILE A 177 9.78 -10.55 20.05
C ILE A 177 9.28 -10.35 21.47
N ASN A 178 9.63 -11.30 22.35
CA ASN A 178 9.22 -11.26 23.75
C ASN A 178 10.11 -10.38 24.63
N THR A 179 11.38 -10.18 24.24
CA THR A 179 12.26 -9.21 24.90
C THR A 179 11.82 -7.81 24.50
N PRO A 180 11.28 -7.00 25.42
CA PRO A 180 10.76 -5.69 25.05
C PRO A 180 11.85 -4.77 24.52
N LEU A 181 11.54 -4.02 23.47
CA LEU A 181 12.38 -2.91 23.03
C LEU A 181 12.16 -1.71 23.97
N ASP A 182 13.23 -1.23 24.59
CA ASP A 182 13.18 -0.04 25.44
C ASP A 182 12.95 1.23 24.58
N ILE A 183 11.86 1.93 24.88
CA ILE A 183 11.46 3.18 24.24
C ILE A 183 11.61 4.31 25.27
N PRO A 184 12.59 5.23 25.10
CA PRO A 184 12.87 6.29 26.06
C PRO A 184 11.86 7.44 26.02
N PHE A 185 10.59 7.15 25.75
CA PHE A 185 9.50 8.10 25.62
C PHE A 185 8.30 7.69 26.48
N PRO A 186 7.43 8.64 26.88
CA PRO A 186 6.22 8.33 27.63
C PRO A 186 5.28 7.42 26.83
N LYS A 187 4.59 6.52 27.52
CA LYS A 187 3.61 5.59 26.93
C LYS A 187 2.52 6.31 26.15
N ALA A 188 2.03 7.43 26.67
CA ALA A 188 0.99 8.22 26.00
C ALA A 188 1.42 8.72 24.60
N ALA A 189 2.71 9.03 24.41
CA ALA A 189 3.23 9.40 23.09
C ALA A 189 3.25 8.18 22.15
N GLY A 190 3.62 7.01 22.66
CA GLY A 190 3.64 5.77 21.88
C GLY A 190 2.26 5.28 21.48
N GLU A 191 1.30 5.29 22.39
CA GLU A 191 -0.10 5.00 22.09
C GLU A 191 -0.61 5.93 20.98
N PHE A 192 -0.32 7.24 21.09
CA PHE A 192 -0.71 8.19 20.06
C PHE A 192 -0.08 7.89 18.69
N VAL A 193 1.22 7.60 18.63
CA VAL A 193 1.89 7.24 17.37
C VAL A 193 1.25 6.00 16.77
N PHE A 194 1.13 4.91 17.52
CA PHE A 194 0.63 3.63 16.99
C PHE A 194 -0.86 3.67 16.61
N ASP A 195 -1.67 4.46 17.31
CA ASP A 195 -3.09 4.61 16.98
C ASP A 195 -3.34 5.44 15.71
N ASN A 196 -2.42 6.32 15.34
CA ASN A 196 -2.62 7.28 14.24
C ASN A 196 -1.67 7.09 13.05
N LEU A 197 -0.61 6.29 13.19
CA LEU A 197 0.41 6.06 12.16
C LEU A 197 -0.16 5.64 10.80
N LEU A 198 -1.20 4.82 10.81
CA LEU A 198 -1.84 4.31 9.58
C LEU A 198 -2.98 5.21 9.07
N LYS A 199 -3.47 6.14 9.90
CA LYS A 199 -4.58 7.04 9.53
C LYS A 199 -4.07 8.25 8.77
N TYR A 200 -2.90 8.74 9.13
CA TYR A 200 -2.41 10.03 8.66
C TYR A 200 -1.68 9.89 7.32
N THR A 201 -2.14 10.70 6.36
CA THR A 201 -1.46 10.86 5.07
C THR A 201 -0.64 12.14 5.12
N PRO A 202 0.68 12.11 4.82
CA PRO A 202 1.52 13.30 4.81
C PRO A 202 0.96 14.41 3.89
N PRO A 203 1.17 15.69 4.22
CA PRO A 203 0.93 16.76 3.26
C PRO A 203 1.98 16.65 2.13
N ALA A 204 1.54 16.70 0.87
CA ALA A 204 2.49 16.77 -0.25
C ALA A 204 3.18 18.15 -0.25
N GLU A 205 4.36 18.25 -0.85
CA GLU A 205 5.16 19.50 -0.86
C GLU A 205 4.41 20.70 -1.48
N MET A 206 3.45 20.43 -2.36
CA MET A 206 2.58 21.43 -2.99
C MET A 206 1.09 21.13 -2.70
N ASP A 207 0.78 20.65 -1.50
CA ASP A 207 -0.60 20.44 -1.06
C ASP A 207 -1.08 21.64 -0.24
N PHE A 208 -1.77 22.57 -0.91
CA PHE A 208 -2.44 23.69 -0.26
C PHE A 208 -3.84 23.35 0.26
N GLU A 209 -4.35 22.15 -0.04
CA GLU A 209 -5.68 21.71 0.37
C GLU A 209 -5.69 21.11 1.78
N LYS A 210 -4.56 20.52 2.20
CA LYS A 210 -4.40 19.96 3.54
C LYS A 210 -4.63 21.00 4.64
N LYS A 211 -5.45 20.64 5.62
CA LYS A 211 -5.81 21.49 6.76
C LYS A 211 -5.55 20.77 8.08
N PRO A 212 -5.41 21.50 9.20
CA PRO A 212 -5.31 20.90 10.52
C PRO A 212 -6.43 19.90 10.84
N ASP A 213 -7.64 20.15 10.33
CA ASP A 213 -8.82 19.29 10.52
C ASP A 213 -8.68 17.90 9.86
N ASP A 214 -7.75 17.72 8.93
CA ASP A 214 -7.41 16.40 8.37
C ASP A 214 -6.64 15.51 9.36
N TYR A 215 -6.16 16.08 10.47
CA TYR A 215 -5.43 15.41 11.54
C TYR A 215 -6.07 15.71 12.91
N PRO A 216 -7.34 15.30 13.14
CA PRO A 216 -8.13 15.81 14.25
C PRO A 216 -7.54 15.47 15.63
N GLU A 217 -6.95 14.29 15.81
CA GLU A 217 -6.35 13.91 17.10
C GLU A 217 -5.07 14.72 17.41
N ALA A 218 -4.29 15.06 16.39
CA ALA A 218 -3.12 15.93 16.54
C ALA A 218 -3.54 17.40 16.71
N ASN A 219 -4.54 17.86 15.96
CA ASN A 219 -5.04 19.23 16.05
C ASN A 219 -5.70 19.51 17.41
N ALA A 220 -6.27 18.50 18.07
CA ALA A 220 -6.82 18.63 19.42
C ALA A 220 -5.74 18.82 20.52
N LYS A 221 -4.46 18.55 20.22
CA LYS A 221 -3.36 18.66 21.18
C LYS A 221 -2.70 20.02 21.16
N SER A 222 -2.12 20.40 22.29
CA SER A 222 -1.22 21.55 22.41
C SER A 222 0.14 21.27 21.77
N VAL A 223 0.92 22.32 21.47
CA VAL A 223 2.28 22.16 20.93
C VAL A 223 3.16 21.35 21.89
N ASP A 224 3.06 21.57 23.20
CA ASP A 224 3.85 20.84 24.19
C ASP A 224 3.51 19.35 24.28
N GLU A 225 2.24 18.98 24.07
CA GLU A 225 1.84 17.57 23.95
C GLU A 225 2.31 16.94 22.64
N LEU A 226 2.43 17.71 21.56
CA LEU A 226 2.88 17.23 20.26
C LEU A 226 4.39 17.04 20.19
N LYS A 227 5.18 17.78 20.98
CA LYS A 227 6.65 17.64 21.05
C LYS A 227 7.11 16.19 21.32
N PRO A 228 6.70 15.51 22.42
CA PRO A 228 7.13 14.14 22.69
C PRO A 228 6.61 13.13 21.65
N ILE A 229 5.48 13.40 20.99
CA ILE A 229 4.95 12.60 19.89
C ILE A 229 5.85 12.73 18.66
N LEU A 230 6.25 13.96 18.32
CA LEU A 230 7.16 14.24 17.20
C LEU A 230 8.53 13.60 17.42
N GLU A 231 9.09 13.75 18.63
CA GLU A 231 10.39 13.17 18.97
C GLU A 231 10.36 11.64 18.93
N LEU A 232 9.29 11.02 19.43
CA LEU A 232 9.12 9.58 19.31
C LEU A 232 8.96 9.15 17.85
N ALA A 233 8.17 9.86 17.04
CA ALA A 233 8.04 9.56 15.62
C ALA A 233 9.37 9.64 14.88
N ARG A 234 10.23 10.61 15.23
CA ARG A 234 11.60 10.74 14.73
C ARG A 234 12.49 9.60 15.21
N TYR A 235 12.43 9.24 16.49
CA TYR A 235 13.16 8.11 17.06
C TYR A 235 12.80 6.80 16.34
N MET A 236 11.51 6.59 16.08
CA MET A 236 10.97 5.41 15.39
C MET A 236 11.17 5.45 13.87
N GLU A 237 11.77 6.52 13.33
CA GLU A 237 12.03 6.78 11.90
C GLU A 237 10.73 6.81 11.05
N CYS A 238 9.61 7.23 11.63
CA CYS A 238 8.30 7.29 10.97
C CYS A 238 8.11 8.58 10.15
N GLU A 239 8.93 8.80 9.11
CA GLU A 239 9.04 10.08 8.37
C GLU A 239 7.69 10.67 7.91
N GLY A 240 6.83 9.85 7.30
CA GLY A 240 5.53 10.33 6.83
C GLY A 240 4.66 10.86 7.98
N PHE A 241 4.67 10.19 9.12
CA PHE A 241 3.93 10.62 10.30
C PHE A 241 4.58 11.85 10.94
N MET A 242 5.91 11.91 10.97
CA MET A 242 6.68 13.06 11.44
C MET A 242 6.25 14.34 10.70
N ARG A 243 6.15 14.29 9.37
CA ARG A 243 5.69 15.41 8.53
C ARG A 243 4.25 15.86 8.87
N CYS A 244 3.36 14.93 9.20
CA CYS A 244 1.99 15.27 9.62
C CYS A 244 2.00 16.06 10.94
N ILE A 245 2.80 15.62 11.92
CA ILE A 245 2.88 16.28 13.22
C ILE A 245 3.59 17.64 13.11
N GLU A 246 4.66 17.73 12.32
CA GLU A 246 5.35 19.00 12.02
C GLU A 246 4.39 20.01 11.39
N PHE A 247 3.60 19.60 10.41
CA PHE A 247 2.57 20.45 9.79
C PHE A 247 1.58 21.02 10.81
N ILE A 248 1.08 20.21 11.75
CA ILE A 248 0.16 20.69 12.80
C ILE A 248 0.86 21.67 13.75
N ILE A 249 2.08 21.37 14.16
CA ILE A 249 2.87 22.26 15.03
C ILE A 249 3.10 23.60 14.33
N GLU A 250 3.52 23.61 13.07
CA GLU A 250 3.76 24.82 12.29
C GLU A 250 2.49 25.68 12.17
N LYS A 251 1.33 25.06 11.90
CA LYS A 251 0.05 25.79 11.85
C LYS A 251 -0.30 26.44 13.19
N LYS A 252 -0.14 25.70 14.29
CA LYS A 252 -0.38 26.23 15.64
C LYS A 252 0.57 27.37 15.98
N LEU A 253 1.87 27.24 15.67
CA LEU A 253 2.85 28.29 15.93
C LEU A 253 2.58 29.56 15.11
N ASN A 254 2.15 29.43 13.86
CA ASN A 254 1.79 30.59 13.03
C ASN A 254 0.57 31.37 13.54
N GLU A 255 -0.28 30.74 14.36
CA GLU A 255 -1.46 31.35 14.99
C GLU A 255 -1.14 31.95 16.37
N MET A 256 0.06 31.71 16.92
CA MET A 256 0.46 32.19 18.24
C MET A 256 1.07 33.61 18.19
N PRO A 257 0.87 34.44 19.22
CA PRO A 257 1.62 35.68 19.40
C PRO A 257 3.12 35.42 19.52
N VAL A 258 3.95 36.32 18.98
CA VAL A 258 5.43 36.20 18.96
C VAL A 258 6.03 35.98 20.36
N ASP A 259 5.47 36.60 21.39
CA ASP A 259 5.97 36.47 22.77
C ASP A 259 5.78 35.04 23.31
N ALA A 260 4.66 34.37 22.97
CA ALA A 260 4.39 33.00 23.38
C ALA A 260 5.23 31.97 22.60
N ILE A 261 5.63 32.30 21.36
CA ILE A 261 6.57 31.48 20.58
C ILE A 261 7.96 31.49 21.23
N SER A 262 8.37 32.63 21.78
CA SER A 262 9.68 32.79 22.41
C SER A 262 9.83 31.93 23.67
N GLU A 263 8.81 31.86 24.55
CA GLU A 263 8.81 30.93 25.71
C GLU A 263 8.92 29.44 25.30
N ILE A 264 8.24 29.05 24.22
CA ILE A 264 8.30 27.67 23.70
C ILE A 264 9.70 27.33 23.18
N LEU A 265 10.42 28.30 22.60
CA LEU A 265 11.77 28.12 22.08
C LEU A 265 12.84 28.24 23.17
N GLU A 266 12.62 29.05 24.20
CA GLU A 266 13.54 29.26 25.33
C GLU A 266 13.50 28.12 26.36
N SER A 267 12.38 27.39 26.48
CA SER A 267 12.34 26.12 27.23
C SER A 267 13.25 25.00 26.67
N ARG A 268 14.06 25.29 25.65
CA ARG A 268 15.11 24.43 25.08
C ARG A 268 16.50 24.60 25.70
N SER A 269 16.67 25.45 26.72
CA SER A 269 17.95 25.58 27.46
C SER A 269 18.02 24.70 28.69
#